data_AF-A0AAJ1W4K6-F1
#
_entry.id   AF-A0AAJ1W4K6-F1
#
_cell.length_a   1.000
_cell.length_b   1.000
_cell.length_c   1.000
_cell.angle_alpha   90.00
_cell.angle_beta   90.00
_cell.angle_gamma   90.00
#
_symmetry.space_group_name_H-M   'P 1'
#
loop_
_entity.id
_entity.type
_entity.pdbx_description
1 polymer ?
#
loop_
_entity_poly.entity_id
_entity_poly.type
_entity_poly.pdbx_seq_one_letter_code
_entity_poly.pdbx_strand_id
1 'polypeptide(L)'
;MAALLLLLLALAFPWNLYFGLGIPDSSLVWWGLLALVTVLSLLSLVVARRASDAGSGARLRLILNIPYLVLIAGFVGYDVFESILSGGTVHVPGGVGPGGWLGAAGALLAAQPTLTSPTTEEQRYERWLRGARLLGYVSMFGASLSAGFNLCWRVRYALQNAGGSEAFGTRNTTVILSAVVYGVVALTAVLVASRWILRNTPASRFAIFALGVSSLLAGMLVWALPAGREIDAFHGIEQNTSTAGVGYEGYLAWAAAAALFVPLTLFSGPEVYRDREVWRNAIRKGLTLIVVWCFGSALMRITDLLVAVMLNYPSFPYNSLTLAAFDVLTAVLALWLRVKLASGALRSRLITWLAGLVFTLAVSRIILGVVLAPRFEQAASVSPVYGNDLAQQITSTFDVTLSGLALFILAAVIVAGQIRKPRRRRRPVQQRPVARTRPPAPIPTRPGAPPRPSEASTTRFGAPRTEHDAPTSVLSAPGPAPRIFRSSETTGPVRPKIFRPPNNPR
;
A
#
# COMPACT_ATOMS: atom_id res chain seq x y z
N MET A 1 24.02 4.44 -5.14
CA MET A 1 24.09 5.59 -4.21
C MET A 1 23.06 5.50 -3.10
N ALA A 2 21.75 5.38 -3.39
CA ALA A 2 20.74 5.24 -2.33
C ALA A 2 21.00 4.06 -1.38
N ALA A 3 21.31 2.85 -1.90
CA ALA A 3 21.65 1.70 -1.07
C ALA A 3 22.87 1.94 -0.14
N LEU A 4 23.92 2.58 -0.65
CA LEU A 4 25.10 2.98 0.12
C LEU A 4 24.71 3.90 1.29
N LEU A 5 23.96 4.97 0.99
CA LEU A 5 23.53 5.93 2.01
C LEU A 5 22.66 5.27 3.07
N LEU A 6 21.70 4.43 2.69
CA LEU A 6 20.82 3.75 3.63
C LEU A 6 21.58 2.78 4.54
N LEU A 7 22.56 2.04 4.01
CA LEU A 7 23.41 1.13 4.80
C LEU A 7 24.31 1.89 5.78
N LEU A 8 24.84 3.05 5.38
CA LEU A 8 25.65 3.88 6.27
C LEU A 8 24.79 4.56 7.34
N LEU A 9 23.63 5.08 6.96
CA LEU A 9 22.67 5.64 7.91
C LEU A 9 22.17 4.59 8.89
N ALA A 10 22.00 3.33 8.47
CA ALA A 10 21.61 2.25 9.37
C ALA A 10 22.54 2.09 10.58
N LEU A 11 23.83 2.45 10.45
CA LEU A 11 24.79 2.45 11.58
C LEU A 11 24.61 3.65 12.53
N ALA A 12 24.05 4.75 12.03
CA ALA A 12 23.86 5.98 12.78
C ALA A 12 22.53 6.06 13.54
N PHE A 13 21.62 5.09 13.32
CA PHE A 13 20.31 5.03 13.95
C PHE A 13 20.17 3.78 14.82
N PRO A 14 19.30 3.81 15.84
CA PRO A 14 19.14 2.70 16.76
C PRO A 14 18.42 1.54 16.08
N TRP A 15 18.85 0.33 16.40
CA TRP A 15 18.36 -0.90 15.80
C TRP A 15 17.20 -1.51 16.58
N ASN A 16 17.19 -1.32 17.89
CA ASN A 16 16.08 -1.62 18.79
C ASN A 16 16.26 -0.80 20.10
N LEU A 17 15.41 -1.01 21.10
CA LEU A 17 15.52 -0.33 22.40
C LEU A 17 16.81 -0.63 23.17
N TYR A 18 17.52 -1.71 22.84
CA TYR A 18 18.64 -2.25 23.61
C TYR A 18 19.99 -2.18 22.88
N PHE A 19 20.00 -1.77 21.61
CA PHE A 19 21.18 -1.79 20.76
C PHE A 19 21.10 -0.70 19.69
N GLY A 20 22.16 0.11 19.63
CA GLY A 20 22.41 1.06 18.55
C GLY A 20 22.98 2.38 19.04
N LEU A 21 23.20 3.32 18.11
CA LEU A 21 23.81 4.60 18.46
C LEU A 21 22.87 5.42 19.35
N GLY A 22 23.37 5.84 20.52
CA GLY A 22 22.58 6.55 21.53
C GLY A 22 21.85 5.66 22.53
N ILE A 23 22.02 4.33 22.44
CA ILE A 23 21.50 3.36 23.40
C ILE A 23 22.59 2.97 24.40
N PRO A 24 22.39 3.18 25.73
CA PRO A 24 23.34 2.78 26.77
C PRO A 24 23.65 1.28 26.72
N ASP A 25 24.85 0.90 27.16
CA ASP A 25 25.29 -0.50 27.29
C ASP A 25 25.20 -1.36 26.00
N SER A 26 25.21 -0.70 24.84
CA SER A 26 25.24 -1.39 23.54
C SER A 26 26.47 -2.29 23.40
N SER A 27 26.26 -3.59 23.21
CA SER A 27 27.33 -4.58 23.08
C SER A 27 28.24 -4.35 21.87
N LEU A 28 29.55 -4.37 22.11
CA LEU A 28 30.57 -4.28 21.05
C LEU A 28 30.53 -5.47 20.07
N VAL A 29 30.08 -6.64 20.53
CA VAL A 29 29.96 -7.84 19.68
C VAL A 29 28.88 -7.61 18.61
N TRP A 30 27.73 -7.07 19.00
CA TRP A 30 26.65 -6.75 18.07
C TRP A 30 27.04 -5.64 17.10
N TRP A 31 27.81 -4.65 17.55
CA TRP A 31 28.42 -3.64 16.67
C TRP A 31 29.38 -4.25 15.65
N GLY A 32 30.25 -5.17 16.07
CA GLY A 32 31.17 -5.88 15.19
C GLY A 32 30.42 -6.71 14.14
N LEU A 33 29.37 -7.43 14.54
CA LEU A 33 28.52 -8.20 13.63
C LEU A 33 27.80 -7.30 12.63
N LEU A 34 27.20 -6.20 13.11
CA LEU A 34 26.53 -5.21 12.26
C LEU A 34 27.49 -4.59 11.25
N ALA A 35 28.69 -4.21 11.69
CA ALA A 35 29.73 -3.68 10.81
C ALA A 35 30.13 -4.70 9.75
N LEU A 36 30.34 -5.97 10.13
CA LEU A 36 30.68 -7.06 9.21
C LEU A 36 29.62 -7.25 8.13
N VAL A 37 28.34 -7.40 8.51
CA VAL A 37 27.28 -7.58 7.51
C VAL A 37 27.10 -6.33 6.65
N THR A 38 27.30 -5.13 7.21
CA THR A 38 27.27 -3.88 6.46
C THR A 38 28.38 -3.85 5.41
N VAL A 39 29.61 -4.25 5.76
CA VAL A 39 30.72 -4.34 4.80
C VAL A 39 30.42 -5.34 3.69
N LEU A 40 29.85 -6.51 4.00
CA LEU A 40 29.42 -7.48 2.98
C LEU A 40 28.38 -6.88 2.01
N SER A 41 27.37 -6.19 2.56
CA SER A 41 26.38 -5.46 1.75
C SER A 41 27.00 -4.35 0.91
N LEU A 42 28.00 -3.62 1.41
CA LEU A 42 28.72 -2.59 0.66
C LEU A 42 29.58 -3.19 -0.47
N LEU A 43 30.24 -4.33 -0.21
CA LEU A 43 31.01 -5.07 -1.22
C LEU A 43 30.11 -5.51 -2.39
N SER A 44 28.84 -5.85 -2.11
CA SER A 44 27.89 -6.19 -3.16
C SER A 44 27.68 -5.05 -4.18
N LEU A 45 27.80 -3.80 -3.76
CA LEU A 45 27.71 -2.63 -4.65
C LEU A 45 28.93 -2.48 -5.55
N VAL A 46 30.11 -2.93 -5.10
CA VAL A 46 31.34 -2.93 -5.89
C VAL A 46 31.31 -4.04 -6.94
N VAL A 47 30.82 -5.23 -6.58
CA VAL A 47 30.60 -6.35 -7.50
C VAL A 47 29.72 -5.93 -8.69
N ALA A 48 28.67 -5.14 -8.43
CA ALA A 48 27.78 -4.62 -9.46
C ALA A 48 28.50 -3.80 -10.56
N ARG A 49 29.62 -3.14 -10.23
CA ARG A 49 30.38 -2.30 -11.17
C ARG A 49 31.40 -3.09 -11.99
N ARG A 50 31.80 -4.28 -11.53
CA ARG A 50 32.91 -5.07 -12.11
C ARG A 50 32.44 -6.33 -12.84
N ALA A 51 31.22 -6.79 -12.60
CA ALA A 51 30.73 -8.02 -13.22
C ALA A 51 30.51 -7.84 -14.73
N SER A 52 31.24 -8.62 -15.53
CA SER A 52 31.06 -8.74 -16.99
C SER A 52 29.86 -9.61 -17.35
N ASP A 53 29.52 -10.59 -16.51
CA ASP A 53 28.35 -11.44 -16.63
C ASP A 53 27.23 -10.99 -15.66
N ALA A 54 26.11 -10.55 -16.25
CA ALA A 54 24.96 -10.01 -15.52
C ALA A 54 24.30 -11.04 -14.59
N GLY A 55 24.34 -12.33 -14.94
CA GLY A 55 23.71 -13.41 -14.16
C GLY A 55 24.49 -13.74 -12.87
N SER A 56 25.79 -14.00 -13.02
CA SER A 56 26.68 -14.32 -11.90
C SER A 56 26.83 -13.15 -10.93
N GLY A 57 26.90 -11.92 -11.45
CA GLY A 57 26.93 -10.70 -10.62
C GLY A 57 25.67 -10.51 -9.78
N ALA A 58 24.48 -10.77 -10.33
CA ALA A 58 23.23 -10.66 -9.58
C ALA A 58 23.12 -11.70 -8.44
N ARG A 59 23.58 -12.95 -8.68
CA ARG A 59 23.57 -14.00 -7.65
C ARG A 59 24.54 -13.68 -6.52
N LEU A 60 25.76 -13.25 -6.83
CA LEU A 60 26.76 -12.89 -5.82
C LEU A 60 26.29 -11.71 -4.96
N ARG A 61 25.62 -10.72 -5.56
CA ARG A 61 25.02 -9.60 -4.82
C ARG A 61 23.96 -10.05 -3.82
N LEU A 62 23.09 -10.98 -4.22
CA LEU A 62 22.11 -11.55 -3.31
C LEU A 62 22.82 -12.26 -2.14
N ILE A 63 23.78 -13.14 -2.43
CA ILE A 63 24.52 -13.91 -1.41
C ILE A 63 25.18 -12.99 -0.38
N LEU A 64 25.82 -11.91 -0.83
CA LEU A 64 26.48 -10.94 0.05
C LEU A 64 25.51 -10.16 0.95
N ASN A 65 24.22 -10.06 0.59
CA ASN A 65 23.21 -9.38 1.40
C ASN A 65 22.39 -10.33 2.29
N ILE A 66 22.45 -11.65 2.07
CA ILE A 66 21.76 -12.64 2.92
C ILE A 66 22.13 -12.47 4.40
N PRO A 67 23.41 -12.33 4.80
CA PRO A 67 23.78 -12.15 6.20
C PRO A 67 23.11 -10.95 6.87
N TYR A 68 22.96 -9.84 6.13
CA TYR A 68 22.30 -8.64 6.62
C TYR A 68 20.81 -8.88 6.86
N LEU A 69 20.13 -9.55 5.92
CA LEU A 69 18.71 -9.90 6.05
C LEU A 69 18.47 -10.92 7.17
N VAL A 70 19.41 -11.85 7.37
CA VAL A 70 19.38 -12.81 8.49
C VAL A 70 19.53 -12.08 9.83
N LEU A 71 20.43 -11.09 9.92
CA LEU A 71 20.57 -10.27 11.12
C LEU A 71 19.25 -9.57 11.48
N ILE A 72 18.61 -8.92 10.49
CA ILE A 72 17.30 -8.27 10.69
C ILE A 72 16.24 -9.28 11.13
N ALA A 73 16.16 -10.45 10.47
CA ALA A 73 15.22 -11.49 10.85
C ALA A 73 15.48 -12.00 12.29
N GLY A 74 16.75 -12.00 12.73
CA GLY A 74 17.13 -12.29 14.12
C GLY A 74 16.58 -11.26 15.11
N PHE A 75 16.67 -9.96 14.81
CA PHE A 75 16.07 -8.91 15.64
C PHE A 75 14.54 -9.03 15.71
N VAL A 76 13.87 -9.27 14.58
CA VAL A 76 12.41 -9.52 14.55
C VAL A 76 12.04 -10.77 15.35
N GLY A 77 12.80 -11.85 15.20
CA GLY A 77 12.55 -13.10 15.94
C GLY A 77 12.77 -12.94 17.44
N TYR A 78 13.79 -12.18 17.84
CA TYR A 78 14.05 -11.83 19.23
C TYR A 78 12.92 -10.97 19.81
N ASP A 79 12.44 -9.96 19.08
CA ASP A 79 11.29 -9.14 19.49
C ASP A 79 10.02 -9.97 19.69
N VAL A 80 9.69 -10.86 18.74
CA VAL A 80 8.53 -11.76 18.87
C VAL A 80 8.66 -12.66 20.10
N PHE A 81 9.86 -13.21 20.34
CA PHE A 81 10.13 -14.07 21.49
C PHE A 81 10.00 -13.31 22.81
N GLU A 82 10.63 -12.15 22.91
CA GLU A 82 10.58 -11.27 24.09
C GLU A 82 9.14 -10.82 24.37
N SER A 83 8.41 -10.44 23.32
CA SER A 83 6.99 -10.08 23.40
C SER A 83 6.13 -11.22 23.94
N ILE A 84 6.33 -12.45 23.47
CA ILE A 84 5.53 -13.59 23.92
C ILE A 84 5.83 -13.95 25.38
N LEU A 85 7.12 -13.98 25.75
CA LEU A 85 7.53 -14.35 27.10
C LEU A 85 7.21 -13.29 28.14
N SER A 86 7.40 -12.03 27.78
CA SER A 86 7.28 -10.89 28.69
C SER A 86 5.92 -10.21 28.59
N GLY A 87 5.03 -10.73 27.73
CA GLY A 87 3.70 -10.20 27.51
C GLY A 87 2.87 -10.11 28.79
N GLY A 88 2.33 -8.92 29.06
CA GLY A 88 1.58 -8.63 30.28
C GLY A 88 2.45 -8.28 31.51
N THR A 89 3.77 -8.16 31.33
CA THR A 89 4.69 -7.60 32.34
C THR A 89 5.01 -6.13 32.03
N VAL A 90 5.83 -5.50 32.87
CA VAL A 90 6.38 -4.15 32.65
C VAL A 90 7.61 -4.14 31.72
N HIS A 91 8.12 -5.31 31.35
CA HIS A 91 9.27 -5.42 30.46
C HIS A 91 8.85 -5.18 29.01
N VAL A 92 9.55 -4.28 28.33
CA VAL A 92 9.13 -3.69 27.06
C VAL A 92 9.93 -4.31 25.92
N PRO A 93 9.31 -5.05 24.99
CA PRO A 93 10.00 -5.69 23.87
C PRO A 93 10.85 -4.72 23.06
N GLY A 94 12.02 -5.17 22.63
CA GLY A 94 13.00 -4.30 21.98
C GLY A 94 12.54 -3.67 20.66
N GLY A 95 11.67 -4.34 19.90
CA GLY A 95 11.24 -3.95 18.56
C GLY A 95 12.37 -3.88 17.53
N VAL A 96 12.03 -3.45 16.32
CA VAL A 96 12.99 -3.07 15.28
C VAL A 96 12.86 -1.57 15.02
N GLY A 97 13.94 -0.85 15.33
CA GLY A 97 14.04 0.60 15.17
C GLY A 97 14.45 1.06 13.76
N PRO A 98 14.58 2.39 13.57
CA PRO A 98 14.88 3.00 12.27
C PRO A 98 16.18 2.50 11.63
N GLY A 99 17.19 2.12 12.42
CA GLY A 99 18.43 1.53 11.91
C GLY A 99 18.19 0.23 11.15
N GLY A 100 17.34 -0.65 11.70
CA GLY A 100 16.92 -1.89 11.05
C GLY A 100 16.10 -1.64 9.78
N TRP A 101 15.22 -0.63 9.77
CA TRP A 101 14.41 -0.28 8.58
C TRP A 101 15.29 0.25 7.43
N LEU A 102 16.22 1.16 7.75
CA LEU A 102 17.21 1.70 6.81
C LEU A 102 18.10 0.59 6.26
N GLY A 103 18.58 -0.28 7.15
CA GLY A 103 19.41 -1.42 6.81
C GLY A 103 18.69 -2.40 5.89
N ALA A 104 17.45 -2.76 6.20
CA ALA A 104 16.62 -3.63 5.36
C ALA A 104 16.42 -3.05 3.95
N ALA A 105 16.05 -1.77 3.87
CA ALA A 105 15.87 -1.09 2.59
C ALA A 105 17.18 -1.01 1.80
N GLY A 106 18.29 -0.67 2.47
CA GLY A 106 19.62 -0.58 1.87
C GLY A 106 20.13 -1.93 1.34
N ALA A 107 20.03 -2.99 2.15
CA ALA A 107 20.45 -4.34 1.78
C ALA A 107 19.60 -4.91 0.64
N LEU A 108 18.27 -4.70 0.65
CA LEU A 108 17.41 -5.14 -0.44
C LEU A 108 17.72 -4.42 -1.76
N LEU A 109 17.94 -3.10 -1.73
CA LEU A 109 18.38 -2.36 -2.91
C LEU A 109 19.76 -2.81 -3.41
N ALA A 110 20.66 -3.15 -2.49
CA ALA A 110 21.99 -3.66 -2.83
C ALA A 110 21.95 -5.08 -3.42
N ALA A 111 21.00 -5.90 -2.99
CA ALA A 111 20.80 -7.27 -3.46
C ALA A 111 20.11 -7.36 -4.83
N GLN A 112 19.28 -6.38 -5.19
CA GLN A 112 18.52 -6.37 -6.43
C GLN A 112 19.38 -6.23 -7.68
N PRO A 113 19.03 -6.87 -8.81
CA PRO A 113 19.78 -6.74 -10.07
C PRO A 113 19.82 -5.27 -10.53
N THR A 114 20.93 -4.85 -11.16
CA THR A 114 21.04 -3.50 -11.73
C THR A 114 20.18 -3.41 -12.99
N LEU A 115 19.17 -2.54 -12.98
CA LEU A 115 18.43 -2.20 -14.20
C LEU A 115 19.30 -1.26 -15.06
N THR A 116 19.77 -1.76 -16.21
CA THR A 116 20.54 -0.97 -17.18
C THR A 116 19.68 -0.43 -18.33
N SER A 117 18.46 -0.95 -18.52
CA SER A 117 17.52 -0.47 -19.54
C SER A 117 16.05 -0.57 -19.07
N PRO A 118 15.17 0.37 -19.43
CA PRO A 118 13.75 0.29 -19.10
C PRO A 118 13.03 -0.82 -19.90
N THR A 119 12.29 -1.67 -19.17
CA THR A 119 11.03 -2.33 -19.59
C THR A 119 10.99 -3.60 -20.47
N THR A 120 12.04 -4.41 -20.63
CA THR A 120 11.86 -5.78 -21.21
C THR A 120 12.09 -6.93 -20.23
N GLU A 121 12.54 -6.67 -19.00
CA GLU A 121 12.95 -7.72 -18.05
C GLU A 121 12.00 -7.90 -16.85
N GLU A 122 10.69 -7.65 -17.00
CA GLU A 122 9.73 -7.86 -15.88
C GLU A 122 9.73 -9.33 -15.42
N GLN A 123 10.04 -10.28 -16.32
CA GLN A 123 10.25 -11.69 -16.00
C GLN A 123 11.42 -11.94 -15.01
N ARG A 124 12.51 -11.15 -15.06
CA ARG A 124 13.61 -11.28 -14.07
C ARG A 124 13.22 -10.81 -12.68
N TYR A 125 12.20 -9.96 -12.58
CA TYR A 125 11.69 -9.45 -11.31
C TYR A 125 10.62 -10.34 -10.67
N GLU A 126 10.18 -11.40 -11.33
CA GLU A 126 9.10 -12.25 -10.83
C GLU A 126 9.41 -12.83 -9.44
N ARG A 127 10.65 -13.27 -9.20
CA ARG A 127 11.10 -13.78 -7.89
C ARG A 127 11.03 -12.71 -6.79
N TRP A 128 11.43 -11.48 -7.11
CA TRP A 128 11.35 -10.34 -6.19
C TRP A 128 9.91 -9.94 -5.90
N LEU A 129 9.03 -10.02 -6.90
CA LEU A 129 7.60 -9.80 -6.73
C LEU A 129 6.94 -10.88 -5.87
N ARG A 130 7.36 -12.15 -5.99
CA ARG A 130 6.94 -13.22 -5.08
C ARG A 130 7.43 -12.96 -3.65
N GLY A 131 8.69 -12.52 -3.50
CA GLY A 131 9.24 -12.08 -2.21
C GLY A 131 8.45 -10.94 -1.58
N ALA A 132 8.06 -9.93 -2.36
CA ALA A 132 7.21 -8.85 -1.90
C ALA A 132 5.83 -9.35 -1.46
N ARG A 133 5.20 -10.28 -2.19
CA ARG A 133 3.94 -10.90 -1.78
C ARG A 133 4.07 -11.68 -0.47
N LEU A 134 5.13 -12.48 -0.33
CA LEU A 134 5.43 -13.20 0.91
C LEU A 134 5.58 -12.24 2.09
N LEU A 135 6.36 -11.16 1.91
CA LEU A 135 6.50 -10.09 2.90
C LEU A 135 5.14 -9.47 3.27
N GLY A 136 4.27 -9.24 2.28
CA GLY A 136 2.90 -8.77 2.50
C GLY A 136 2.08 -9.73 3.36
N TYR A 137 2.13 -11.05 3.10
CA TYR A 137 1.44 -12.05 3.90
C TYR A 137 2.01 -12.17 5.32
N VAL A 138 3.33 -12.24 5.45
CA VAL A 138 4.02 -12.30 6.75
C VAL A 138 3.68 -11.07 7.59
N SER A 139 3.68 -9.89 6.98
CA SER A 139 3.28 -8.64 7.65
C SER A 139 1.82 -8.67 8.12
N MET A 140 0.88 -9.13 7.28
CA MET A 140 -0.53 -9.23 7.69
C MET A 140 -0.75 -10.26 8.80
N PHE A 141 -0.08 -11.42 8.69
CA PHE A 141 -0.18 -12.47 9.69
C PHE A 141 0.42 -12.04 11.02
N GLY A 142 1.63 -11.46 11.00
CA GLY A 142 2.30 -10.93 12.17
C GLY A 142 1.49 -9.82 12.85
N ALA A 143 0.89 -8.91 12.08
CA ALA A 143 0.01 -7.87 12.63
C ALA A 143 -1.26 -8.43 13.28
N SER A 144 -1.90 -9.43 12.67
CA SER A 144 -3.06 -10.11 13.26
C SER A 144 -2.70 -10.85 14.54
N LEU A 145 -1.55 -11.52 14.55
CA LEU A 145 -1.02 -12.26 15.69
C LEU A 145 -0.65 -11.31 16.85
N SER A 146 0.02 -10.19 16.55
CA SER A 146 0.30 -9.09 17.47
C SER A 146 -1.00 -8.55 18.10
N ALA A 147 -2.01 -8.23 17.29
CA ALA A 147 -3.31 -7.76 17.78
C ALA A 147 -3.99 -8.80 18.70
N GLY A 148 -3.93 -10.08 18.34
CA GLY A 148 -4.49 -11.17 19.14
C GLY A 148 -3.77 -11.36 20.48
N PHE A 149 -2.44 -11.36 20.48
CA PHE A 149 -1.64 -11.47 21.72
C PHE A 149 -1.85 -10.27 22.64
N ASN A 150 -1.83 -9.05 22.10
CA ASN A 150 -2.11 -7.83 22.86
C ASN A 150 -3.49 -7.87 23.51
N LEU A 151 -4.52 -8.28 22.77
CA LEU A 151 -5.85 -8.45 23.33
C LEU A 151 -5.88 -9.53 24.42
N CYS A 152 -5.22 -10.67 24.20
CA CYS A 152 -5.14 -11.76 25.17
C CYS A 152 -4.50 -11.32 26.49
N TRP A 153 -3.36 -10.63 26.43
CA TRP A 153 -2.69 -10.11 27.63
C TRP A 153 -3.52 -9.07 28.36
N ARG A 154 -4.21 -8.19 27.64
CA ARG A 154 -5.08 -7.19 28.25
C ARG A 154 -6.32 -7.80 28.90
N VAL A 155 -6.90 -8.82 28.29
CA VAL A 155 -7.98 -9.61 28.90
C VAL A 155 -7.47 -10.31 30.15
N ARG A 156 -6.30 -10.97 30.09
CA ARG A 156 -5.68 -11.61 31.25
C ARG A 156 -5.39 -10.61 32.38
N TYR A 157 -4.83 -9.45 32.07
CA TYR A 157 -4.54 -8.39 33.04
C TYR A 157 -5.82 -7.88 33.71
N ALA A 158 -6.87 -7.63 32.92
CA ALA A 158 -8.17 -7.21 33.45
C ALA A 158 -8.82 -8.29 34.34
N LEU A 159 -8.61 -9.57 34.04
CA LEU A 159 -9.14 -10.70 34.82
C LEU A 159 -8.36 -10.94 36.13
N GLN A 160 -7.04 -10.77 36.12
CA GLN A 160 -6.20 -11.02 37.31
C GLN A 160 -6.38 -9.97 38.42
N ASN A 161 -6.79 -8.75 38.07
CA ASN A 161 -7.06 -7.67 39.02
C ASN A 161 -8.52 -7.64 39.53
N ALA A 162 -9.36 -8.61 39.15
CA ALA A 162 -10.71 -8.76 39.67
C ALA A 162 -10.68 -9.54 40.98
N GLY A 163 -10.91 -8.88 42.11
CA GLY A 163 -11.05 -9.51 43.44
C GLY A 163 -12.33 -10.36 43.58
N GLY A 164 -12.56 -11.31 42.66
CA GLY A 164 -13.75 -12.17 42.58
C GLY A 164 -14.73 -11.79 41.47
N SER A 165 -15.68 -12.70 41.17
CA SER A 165 -16.69 -12.55 40.10
C SER A 165 -17.67 -11.40 40.33
N GLU A 166 -17.87 -10.97 41.59
CA GLU A 166 -18.72 -9.82 41.94
C GLU A 166 -18.02 -8.46 41.75
N ALA A 167 -16.68 -8.46 41.65
CA ALA A 167 -15.86 -7.28 41.37
C ALA A 167 -15.51 -7.12 39.88
N PHE A 168 -16.17 -7.87 38.98
CA PHE A 168 -16.08 -7.68 37.53
C PHE A 168 -16.79 -6.36 37.15
N GLY A 169 -16.13 -5.24 37.46
CA GLY A 169 -16.71 -3.90 37.38
C GLY A 169 -16.42 -3.17 36.06
N THR A 170 -16.99 -1.97 35.94
CA THR A 170 -16.83 -1.01 34.83
C THR A 170 -15.37 -0.81 34.40
N ARG A 171 -14.41 -0.91 35.34
CA ARG A 171 -12.96 -0.79 35.09
C ARG A 171 -12.40 -1.88 34.18
N ASN A 172 -12.82 -3.13 34.34
CA ASN A 172 -12.29 -4.24 33.54
C ASN A 172 -12.86 -4.19 32.11
N THR A 173 -14.16 -3.91 32.00
CA THR A 173 -14.85 -3.77 30.71
C THR A 173 -14.28 -2.62 29.88
N THR A 174 -13.97 -1.47 30.51
CA THR A 174 -13.40 -0.30 29.82
C THR A 174 -11.96 -0.54 29.36
N VAL A 175 -11.14 -1.27 30.14
CA VAL A 175 -9.78 -1.66 29.71
C VAL A 175 -9.83 -2.60 28.50
N ILE A 176 -10.68 -3.62 28.52
CA ILE A 176 -10.84 -4.56 27.39
C ILE A 176 -11.39 -3.84 26.17
N LEU A 177 -12.41 -2.98 26.32
CA LEU A 177 -12.98 -2.24 25.19
C LEU A 177 -11.93 -1.33 24.53
N SER A 178 -11.13 -0.62 25.34
CA SER A 178 -10.06 0.23 24.83
C SER A 178 -9.00 -0.58 24.09
N ALA A 179 -8.64 -1.76 24.60
CA ALA A 179 -7.74 -2.70 23.93
C ALA A 179 -8.25 -3.11 22.54
N VAL A 180 -9.54 -3.44 22.44
CA VAL A 180 -10.17 -3.85 21.19
C VAL A 180 -10.18 -2.70 20.19
N VAL A 181 -10.61 -1.50 20.63
CA VAL A 181 -10.70 -0.32 19.76
C VAL A 181 -9.33 -0.01 19.16
N TYR A 182 -8.32 0.10 20.02
CA TYR A 182 -7.00 0.46 19.55
C TYR A 182 -6.41 -0.63 18.63
N GLY A 183 -6.46 -1.90 19.04
CA GLY A 183 -5.93 -3.02 18.27
C GLY A 183 -6.60 -3.17 16.90
N VAL A 184 -7.91 -2.94 16.81
CA VAL A 184 -8.65 -2.93 15.54
C VAL A 184 -8.22 -1.78 14.65
N VAL A 185 -8.05 -0.57 15.19
CA VAL A 185 -7.61 0.61 14.43
C VAL A 185 -6.21 0.38 13.84
N ALA A 186 -5.27 -0.08 14.67
CA ALA A 186 -3.89 -0.37 14.26
C ALA A 186 -3.83 -1.48 13.21
N LEU A 187 -4.51 -2.60 13.46
CA LEU A 187 -4.60 -3.72 12.53
C LEU A 187 -5.18 -3.28 11.19
N THR A 188 -6.24 -2.48 11.20
CA THR A 188 -6.87 -1.98 9.95
C THR A 188 -5.90 -1.15 9.13
N ALA A 189 -5.12 -0.26 9.75
CA ALA A 189 -4.11 0.53 9.06
C ALA A 189 -3.04 -0.35 8.38
N VAL A 190 -2.54 -1.37 9.09
CA VAL A 190 -1.56 -2.32 8.54
C VAL A 190 -2.15 -3.13 7.39
N LEU A 191 -3.35 -3.69 7.56
CA LEU A 191 -4.01 -4.49 6.51
C LEU A 191 -4.26 -3.65 5.24
N VAL A 192 -4.66 -2.39 5.39
CA VAL A 192 -4.86 -1.47 4.25
C VAL A 192 -3.55 -1.26 3.49
N ALA A 193 -2.46 -0.94 4.19
CA ALA A 193 -1.14 -0.71 3.59
C ALA A 193 -0.56 -2.00 2.97
N SER A 194 -0.57 -3.11 3.70
CA SER A 194 -0.03 -4.39 3.24
C SER A 194 -0.82 -4.96 2.06
N ARG A 195 -2.12 -4.61 1.90
CA ARG A 195 -2.89 -4.97 0.70
C ARG A 195 -2.35 -4.33 -0.56
N TRP A 196 -1.65 -3.20 -0.48
CA TRP A 196 -1.02 -2.58 -1.64
C TRP A 196 0.18 -3.39 -2.14
N ILE A 197 0.93 -3.99 -1.21
CA ILE A 197 2.03 -4.91 -1.50
C ILE A 197 1.51 -6.10 -2.32
N LEU A 198 0.38 -6.69 -1.90
CA LEU A 198 -0.21 -7.86 -2.58
C LEU A 198 -0.74 -7.55 -3.98
N ARG A 199 -1.38 -6.38 -4.18
CA ARG A 199 -2.00 -6.05 -5.48
C ARG A 199 -1.00 -5.81 -6.61
N ASN A 200 0.23 -5.40 -6.29
CA ASN A 200 1.33 -5.22 -7.24
C ASN A 200 1.01 -4.42 -8.53
N THR A 201 0.00 -3.54 -8.51
CA THR A 201 -0.30 -2.64 -9.63
C THR A 201 0.63 -1.42 -9.60
N PRO A 202 0.90 -0.73 -10.72
CA PRO A 202 1.76 0.46 -10.73
C PRO A 202 1.37 1.50 -9.68
N ALA A 203 0.06 1.79 -9.56
CA ALA A 203 -0.47 2.70 -8.54
C ALA A 203 -0.22 2.20 -7.10
N SER A 204 -0.27 0.88 -6.87
CA SER A 204 0.02 0.30 -5.55
C SER A 204 1.51 0.39 -5.22
N ARG A 205 2.38 0.17 -6.22
CA ARG A 205 3.84 0.31 -6.10
C ARG A 205 4.25 1.76 -5.76
N PHE A 206 3.64 2.77 -6.39
CA PHE A 206 3.85 4.17 -6.02
C PHE A 206 3.39 4.49 -4.61
N ALA A 207 2.21 3.99 -4.20
CA ALA A 207 1.67 4.24 -2.88
C ALA A 207 2.54 3.63 -1.77
N ILE A 208 3.00 2.38 -1.94
CA ILE A 208 3.90 1.73 -0.96
C ILE A 208 5.30 2.34 -0.97
N PHE A 209 5.81 2.78 -2.12
CA PHE A 209 7.06 3.53 -2.19
C PHE A 209 6.98 4.82 -1.36
N ALA A 210 5.94 5.62 -1.57
CA ALA A 210 5.71 6.83 -0.78
C ALA A 210 5.55 6.54 0.72
N LEU A 211 4.80 5.49 1.07
CA LEU A 211 4.62 5.07 2.47
C LEU A 211 5.93 4.64 3.12
N GLY A 212 6.72 3.78 2.45
CA GLY A 212 7.98 3.29 2.98
C GLY A 212 9.03 4.39 3.13
N VAL A 213 9.16 5.29 2.15
CA VAL A 213 10.05 6.47 2.29
C VAL A 213 9.59 7.37 3.42
N SER A 214 8.28 7.61 3.55
CA SER A 214 7.74 8.40 4.66
C SER A 214 7.99 7.74 6.01
N SER A 215 7.96 6.41 6.09
CA SER A 215 8.24 5.64 7.30
C SER A 215 9.70 5.76 7.72
N LEU A 216 10.63 5.65 6.77
CA LEU A 216 12.06 5.83 7.01
C LEU A 216 12.36 7.25 7.53
N LEU A 217 11.83 8.27 6.84
CA LEU A 217 12.01 9.67 7.25
C LEU A 217 11.37 9.95 8.61
N ALA A 218 10.18 9.39 8.87
CA ALA A 218 9.52 9.53 10.17
C ALA A 218 10.37 8.94 11.29
N GLY A 219 10.84 7.70 11.16
CA GLY A 219 11.72 7.08 12.16
C GLY A 219 13.00 7.89 12.41
N MET A 220 13.62 8.40 11.35
CA MET A 220 14.81 9.26 11.47
C MET A 220 14.50 10.58 12.19
N LEU A 221 13.41 11.25 11.85
CA LEU A 221 13.02 12.53 12.45
C LEU A 221 12.63 12.39 13.91
N VAL A 222 11.83 11.36 14.25
CA VAL A 222 11.40 11.10 15.62
C VAL A 222 12.60 10.71 16.50
N TRP A 223 13.59 9.98 15.97
CA TRP A 223 14.80 9.72 16.74
C TRP A 223 15.69 10.96 16.90
N ALA A 224 15.88 11.73 15.84
CA ALA A 224 16.84 12.84 15.84
C ALA A 224 16.35 14.09 16.59
N LEU A 225 15.04 14.30 16.69
CA LEU A 225 14.47 15.49 17.33
C LEU A 225 14.19 15.24 18.82
N PRO A 226 14.50 16.20 19.71
CA PRO A 226 14.16 16.08 21.14
C PRO A 226 12.67 15.84 21.38
N ALA A 227 11.80 16.51 20.62
CA ALA A 227 10.35 16.34 20.66
C ALA A 227 9.89 14.94 20.22
N GLY A 228 10.74 14.18 19.52
CA GLY A 228 10.41 12.83 19.12
C GLY A 228 10.38 11.83 20.27
N ARG A 229 10.96 12.15 21.44
CA ARG A 229 10.72 11.39 22.68
C ARG A 229 9.25 11.42 23.12
N GLU A 230 8.55 12.51 22.82
CA GLU A 230 7.12 12.65 23.14
C GLU A 230 6.23 11.94 22.10
N ILE A 231 6.79 11.53 20.96
CA ILE A 231 6.09 10.81 19.88
C ILE A 231 6.42 9.31 19.90
N ASP A 232 7.52 8.94 20.56
CA ASP A 232 8.10 7.59 20.72
C ASP A 232 8.49 6.92 19.39
N ALA A 233 9.81 6.73 19.25
CA ALA A 233 10.46 6.28 18.02
C ALA A 233 10.45 4.75 17.82
N PHE A 234 10.14 3.97 18.85
CA PHE A 234 10.46 2.53 18.86
C PHE A 234 9.25 1.62 18.90
N HIS A 235 8.19 2.01 19.58
CA HIS A 235 6.99 1.17 19.64
C HIS A 235 6.13 1.39 18.41
N GLY A 236 5.47 0.32 17.98
CA GLY A 236 4.72 0.26 16.72
C GLY A 236 3.55 1.26 16.61
N ILE A 237 2.69 1.06 15.62
CA ILE A 237 1.62 1.99 15.23
C ILE A 237 0.68 2.38 16.41
N GLU A 238 0.59 1.55 17.45
CA GLU A 238 -0.22 1.79 18.65
C GLU A 238 0.61 1.65 19.92
N GLN A 239 0.38 2.57 20.87
CA GLN A 239 0.90 2.50 22.22
C GLN A 239 -0.24 2.73 23.19
N ASN A 240 -0.39 1.83 24.15
CA ASN A 240 -1.29 2.06 25.26
C ASN A 240 -0.55 1.63 26.53
N THR A 241 -0.23 2.64 27.32
CA THR A 241 0.81 2.80 28.37
C THR A 241 0.81 1.78 29.51
N SER A 242 -0.07 0.78 29.51
CA SER A 242 -0.28 -0.10 30.67
C SER A 242 0.16 -1.55 30.49
N THR A 243 0.50 -1.99 29.28
CA THR A 243 0.96 -3.37 29.01
C THR A 243 1.96 -3.35 27.87
N ALA A 244 3.15 -3.89 28.10
CA ALA A 244 4.15 -4.08 27.05
C ALA A 244 3.55 -4.96 25.95
N GLY A 245 3.17 -4.33 24.85
CA GLY A 245 2.49 -4.98 23.74
C GLY A 245 3.44 -5.29 22.59
N VAL A 246 3.10 -6.30 21.78
CA VAL A 246 3.84 -6.58 20.54
C VAL A 246 3.72 -5.37 19.63
N GLY A 247 4.85 -4.77 19.25
CA GLY A 247 4.88 -3.66 18.31
C GLY A 247 4.30 -4.06 16.96
N TYR A 248 3.41 -3.24 16.40
CA TYR A 248 3.01 -3.36 15.00
C TYR A 248 4.17 -2.91 14.10
N GLU A 249 5.10 -3.81 13.76
CA GLU A 249 6.26 -3.52 12.90
C GLU A 249 5.91 -3.37 11.41
N GLY A 250 4.83 -2.65 11.10
CA GLY A 250 4.46 -2.31 9.73
C GLY A 250 5.56 -1.56 8.99
N TYR A 251 6.32 -0.72 9.69
CA TYR A 251 7.37 0.13 9.10
C TYR A 251 8.50 -0.67 8.44
N LEU A 252 8.99 -1.73 9.09
CA LEU A 252 10.01 -2.60 8.52
C LEU A 252 9.50 -3.23 7.21
N ALA A 253 8.28 -3.78 7.23
CA ALA A 253 7.65 -4.38 6.07
C ALA A 253 7.42 -3.36 4.95
N TRP A 254 6.99 -2.14 5.26
CA TRP A 254 6.76 -1.09 4.26
C TRP A 254 8.07 -0.54 3.69
N ALA A 255 9.11 -0.37 4.50
CA ALA A 255 10.44 0.04 4.05
C ALA A 255 11.07 -1.03 3.14
N ALA A 256 11.00 -2.30 3.55
CA ALA A 256 11.47 -3.43 2.74
C ALA A 256 10.67 -3.56 1.44
N ALA A 257 9.34 -3.45 1.49
CA ALA A 257 8.49 -3.48 0.29
C ALA A 257 8.78 -2.29 -0.64
N ALA A 258 9.00 -1.09 -0.09
CA ALA A 258 9.38 0.08 -0.88
C ALA A 258 10.71 -0.18 -1.61
N ALA A 259 11.73 -0.69 -0.94
CA ALA A 259 12.99 -1.09 -1.56
C ALA A 259 12.79 -2.13 -2.67
N LEU A 260 11.92 -3.12 -2.44
CA LEU A 260 11.59 -4.13 -3.45
C LEU A 260 10.94 -3.53 -4.70
N PHE A 261 10.10 -2.52 -4.54
CA PHE A 261 9.39 -1.89 -5.65
C PHE A 261 10.14 -0.73 -6.30
N VAL A 262 11.15 -0.13 -5.65
CA VAL A 262 11.93 1.02 -6.17
C VAL A 262 12.36 0.85 -7.62
N PRO A 263 12.94 -0.30 -8.04
CA PRO A 263 13.41 -0.41 -9.42
C PRO A 263 12.24 -0.43 -10.41
N LEU A 264 11.13 -1.05 -10.01
CA LEU A 264 9.92 -1.15 -10.81
C LEU A 264 9.13 0.16 -10.82
N THR A 265 9.22 1.01 -9.79
CA THR A 265 8.56 2.32 -9.75
C THR A 265 9.41 3.38 -10.42
N LEU A 266 10.68 3.52 -10.03
CA LEU A 266 11.57 4.60 -10.46
C LEU A 266 12.05 4.44 -11.92
N PHE A 267 12.19 3.21 -12.40
CA PHE A 267 12.62 2.92 -13.78
C PHE A 267 11.49 2.33 -14.63
N SER A 268 10.21 2.58 -14.27
CA SER A 268 9.09 2.24 -15.15
C SER A 268 9.22 2.95 -16.50
N GLY A 269 8.63 2.35 -17.55
CA GLY A 269 8.56 2.97 -18.86
C GLY A 269 7.79 4.30 -18.85
N PRO A 270 8.02 5.19 -19.83
CA PRO A 270 7.35 6.49 -19.92
C PRO A 270 5.82 6.42 -19.90
N GLU A 271 5.25 5.30 -20.35
CA GLU A 271 3.81 5.04 -20.38
C GLU A 271 3.19 5.06 -18.98
N VAL A 272 3.86 4.46 -18.00
CA VAL A 272 3.37 4.38 -16.62
C VAL A 272 3.43 5.75 -15.93
N TYR A 273 4.52 6.48 -16.13
CA TYR A 273 4.73 7.79 -15.52
C TYR A 273 3.89 8.91 -16.12
N ARG A 274 3.59 8.81 -17.42
CA ARG A 274 2.71 9.75 -18.11
C ARG A 274 1.24 9.36 -17.98
N ASP A 275 0.91 8.23 -17.34
CA ASP A 275 -0.46 7.84 -17.08
C ASP A 275 -1.02 8.56 -15.84
N ARG A 276 -1.93 9.50 -16.11
CA ARG A 276 -2.65 10.25 -15.08
C ARG A 276 -3.50 9.35 -14.17
N GLU A 277 -3.99 8.22 -14.67
CA GLU A 277 -4.80 7.28 -13.89
C GLU A 277 -3.97 6.53 -12.85
N VAL A 278 -2.71 6.21 -13.17
CA VAL A 278 -1.77 5.61 -12.22
C VAL A 278 -1.53 6.53 -11.04
N TRP A 279 -1.19 7.81 -11.31
CA TRP A 279 -1.00 8.82 -10.26
C TRP A 279 -2.27 9.05 -9.43
N ARG A 280 -3.41 9.19 -10.10
CA ARG A 280 -4.71 9.39 -9.45
C ARG A 280 -5.06 8.24 -8.50
N ASN A 281 -4.84 7.00 -8.93
CA ASN A 281 -5.09 5.83 -8.11
C ASN A 281 -4.08 5.68 -6.96
N ALA A 282 -2.81 6.08 -7.17
CA ALA A 282 -1.81 6.11 -6.11
C ALA A 282 -2.18 7.13 -5.02
N ILE A 283 -2.56 8.36 -5.41
CA ILE A 283 -3.03 9.40 -4.50
C ILE A 283 -4.24 8.90 -3.69
N ARG A 284 -5.23 8.27 -4.35
CA ARG A 284 -6.42 7.75 -3.67
C ARG A 284 -6.11 6.66 -2.66
N LYS A 285 -5.05 5.86 -2.86
CA LYS A 285 -4.59 4.86 -1.88
C LYS A 285 -4.01 5.54 -0.65
N GLY A 286 -3.10 6.50 -0.83
CA GLY A 286 -2.53 7.26 0.27
C GLY A 286 -3.60 7.99 1.09
N LEU A 287 -4.57 8.63 0.41
CA LEU A 287 -5.72 9.26 1.07
C LEU A 287 -6.59 8.24 1.83
N THR A 288 -6.76 7.00 1.34
CA THR A 288 -7.48 5.97 2.10
C THR A 288 -6.82 5.68 3.43
N LEU A 289 -5.49 5.58 3.48
CA LEU A 289 -4.78 5.31 4.73
C LEU A 289 -4.92 6.47 5.72
N ILE A 290 -4.80 7.72 5.24
CA ILE A 290 -5.04 8.92 6.05
C ILE A 290 -6.46 8.93 6.61
N VAL A 291 -7.47 8.64 5.79
CA VAL A 291 -8.88 8.57 6.22
C VAL A 291 -9.08 7.52 7.32
N VAL A 292 -8.58 6.30 7.09
CA VAL A 292 -8.72 5.18 8.02
C VAL A 292 -8.08 5.52 9.37
N TRP A 293 -6.85 6.04 9.34
CA TRP A 293 -6.14 6.38 10.57
C TRP A 293 -6.79 7.55 11.30
N CYS A 294 -7.13 8.64 10.60
CA CYS A 294 -7.69 9.81 11.27
C CYS A 294 -9.05 9.49 11.91
N PHE A 295 -9.94 8.75 11.24
CA PHE A 295 -11.17 8.29 11.89
C PHE A 295 -10.89 7.33 13.06
N GLY A 296 -9.91 6.45 12.93
CA GLY A 296 -9.49 5.55 14.02
C GLY A 296 -8.93 6.30 15.22
N SER A 297 -8.09 7.31 15.01
CA SER A 297 -7.53 8.20 16.03
C SER A 297 -8.62 8.98 16.75
N ALA A 298 -9.60 9.52 16.01
CA ALA A 298 -10.77 10.15 16.61
C ALA A 298 -11.55 9.17 17.50
N LEU A 299 -11.74 7.93 17.03
CA LEU A 299 -12.41 6.88 17.80
C LEU A 299 -11.65 6.57 19.09
N MET A 300 -10.33 6.37 19.04
CA MET A 300 -9.48 6.12 20.21
C MET A 300 -9.62 7.26 21.24
N ARG A 301 -9.49 8.52 20.78
CA ARG A 301 -9.62 9.71 21.64
C ARG A 301 -10.99 9.84 22.31
N ILE A 302 -12.06 9.50 21.59
CA ILE A 302 -13.42 9.47 22.15
C ILE A 302 -13.55 8.33 23.16
N THR A 303 -13.04 7.14 22.84
CA THR A 303 -13.06 5.99 23.75
C THR A 303 -12.33 6.32 25.06
N ASP A 304 -11.17 6.96 24.99
CA ASP A 304 -10.43 7.35 26.20
C ASP A 304 -11.16 8.37 27.05
N LEU A 305 -11.78 9.37 26.41
CA LEU A 305 -12.61 10.34 27.12
C LEU A 305 -13.78 9.63 27.83
N LEU A 306 -14.44 8.70 27.15
CA LEU A 306 -15.52 7.91 27.75
C LEU A 306 -15.03 7.06 28.91
N VAL A 307 -13.87 6.39 28.77
CA VAL A 307 -13.27 5.61 29.86
C VAL A 307 -12.94 6.51 31.05
N ALA A 308 -12.34 7.67 30.84
CA ALA A 308 -12.01 8.60 31.90
C ALA A 308 -13.27 9.08 32.65
N VAL A 309 -14.36 9.37 31.92
CA VAL A 309 -15.66 9.74 32.51
C VAL A 309 -16.29 8.57 33.27
N MET A 310 -16.32 7.36 32.70
CA MET A 310 -16.93 6.17 33.31
C MET A 310 -16.19 5.72 34.58
N LEU A 311 -14.88 5.93 34.65
CA LEU A 311 -14.04 5.57 35.79
C LEU A 311 -13.81 6.74 36.76
N ASN A 312 -14.44 7.89 36.52
CA ASN A 312 -14.29 9.11 37.31
C ASN A 312 -12.81 9.51 37.50
N TYR A 313 -11.99 9.32 36.45
CA TYR A 313 -10.61 9.78 36.43
C TYR A 313 -10.54 11.27 36.09
N PRO A 314 -9.49 11.98 36.55
CA PRO A 314 -9.21 13.34 36.07
C PRO A 314 -9.18 13.35 34.54
N SER A 315 -10.03 14.17 33.93
CA SER A 315 -10.16 14.25 32.48
C SER A 315 -10.14 15.69 31.99
N PHE A 316 -9.57 15.88 30.80
CA PHE A 316 -9.50 17.17 30.13
C PHE A 316 -10.35 17.10 28.85
N PRO A 317 -11.69 17.14 28.95
CA PRO A 317 -12.60 16.88 27.82
C PRO A 317 -12.36 17.82 26.65
N TYR A 318 -12.01 19.09 26.92
CA TYR A 318 -11.69 20.06 25.90
C TYR A 318 -10.50 19.62 25.04
N ASN A 319 -9.43 19.09 25.65
CA ASN A 319 -8.25 18.66 24.92
C ASN A 319 -8.56 17.44 24.03
N SER A 320 -9.20 16.41 24.59
CA SER A 320 -9.57 15.20 23.86
C SER A 320 -10.55 15.48 22.72
N LEU A 321 -11.56 16.32 22.93
CA LEU A 321 -12.52 16.71 21.89
C LEU A 321 -11.87 17.58 20.81
N THR A 322 -11.00 18.51 21.18
CA THR A 322 -10.24 19.33 20.20
C THR A 322 -9.42 18.44 19.29
N LEU A 323 -8.67 17.51 19.89
CA LEU A 323 -7.86 16.52 19.19
C LEU A 323 -8.71 15.63 18.26
N ALA A 324 -9.83 15.09 18.75
CA ALA A 324 -10.76 14.30 17.94
C ALA A 324 -11.39 15.12 16.79
N ALA A 325 -11.69 16.40 17.00
CA ALA A 325 -12.21 17.28 15.96
C ALA A 325 -11.21 17.51 14.82
N PHE A 326 -9.93 17.73 15.14
CA PHE A 326 -8.86 17.84 14.14
C PHE A 326 -8.69 16.54 13.34
N ASP A 327 -8.78 15.39 14.00
CA ASP A 327 -8.76 14.09 13.33
C ASP A 327 -9.92 13.93 12.35
N VAL A 328 -11.15 14.19 12.80
CA VAL A 328 -12.36 14.10 11.95
C VAL A 328 -12.28 15.08 10.78
N LEU A 329 -11.87 16.33 11.01
CA LEU A 329 -11.72 17.34 9.96
C LEU A 329 -10.74 16.88 8.87
N THR A 330 -9.60 16.33 9.29
CA THR A 330 -8.57 15.79 8.38
C THR A 330 -9.10 14.58 7.60
N ALA A 331 -9.80 13.67 8.28
CA ALA A 331 -10.39 12.49 7.67
C ALA A 331 -11.45 12.86 6.62
N VAL A 332 -12.37 13.77 6.96
CA VAL A 332 -13.43 14.24 6.07
C VAL A 332 -12.84 14.94 4.85
N LEU A 333 -11.84 15.80 5.03
CA LEU A 333 -11.16 16.47 3.92
C LEU A 333 -10.46 15.47 2.99
N ALA A 334 -9.71 14.52 3.55
CA ALA A 334 -9.03 13.48 2.78
C ALA A 334 -10.01 12.56 2.04
N LEU A 335 -11.13 12.20 2.67
CA LEU A 335 -12.20 11.40 2.05
C LEU A 335 -12.86 12.16 0.91
N TRP A 336 -13.19 13.43 1.12
CA TRP A 336 -13.76 14.29 0.09
C TRP A 336 -12.83 14.40 -1.11
N LEU A 337 -11.53 14.65 -0.89
CA LEU A 337 -10.52 14.73 -1.95
C LEU A 337 -10.42 13.42 -2.71
N ARG A 338 -10.43 12.28 -2.01
CA ARG A 338 -10.41 10.93 -2.58
C ARG A 338 -11.60 10.66 -3.49
N VAL A 339 -12.81 11.08 -3.07
CA VAL A 339 -14.05 10.92 -3.86
C VAL A 339 -14.03 11.82 -5.09
N LYS A 340 -13.64 13.09 -4.95
CA LYS A 340 -13.60 14.03 -6.07
C LYS A 340 -12.51 13.73 -7.10
N LEU A 341 -11.39 13.14 -6.67
CA LEU A 341 -10.39 12.61 -7.60
C LEU A 341 -10.97 11.49 -8.48
N ALA A 342 -11.90 10.68 -7.97
CA ALA A 342 -12.54 9.63 -8.76
C ALA A 342 -13.41 10.20 -9.90
N SER A 343 -14.14 11.29 -9.63
CA SER A 343 -15.02 11.91 -10.63
C SER A 343 -14.28 12.77 -11.68
N GLY A 344 -13.04 13.19 -11.39
CA GLY A 344 -12.19 13.94 -12.33
C GLY A 344 -12.69 15.36 -12.66
N ALA A 345 -13.69 15.84 -11.91
CA ALA A 345 -14.43 17.07 -12.20
C ALA A 345 -13.76 18.37 -11.71
N LEU A 346 -12.73 18.29 -10.86
CA LEU A 346 -12.16 19.47 -10.20
C LEU A 346 -10.99 20.12 -10.96
N ARG A 347 -10.84 21.44 -10.76
CA ARG A 347 -9.69 22.23 -11.23
C ARG A 347 -8.43 21.80 -10.48
N SER A 348 -7.31 21.63 -11.21
CA SER A 348 -6.03 21.18 -10.64
C SER A 348 -5.50 22.08 -9.53
N ARG A 349 -5.70 23.41 -9.61
CA ARG A 349 -5.31 24.36 -8.55
C ARG A 349 -6.02 24.08 -7.23
N LEU A 350 -7.33 23.83 -7.25
CA LEU A 350 -8.11 23.54 -6.04
C LEU A 350 -7.66 22.22 -5.40
N ILE A 351 -7.43 21.18 -6.21
CA ILE A 351 -6.93 19.88 -5.71
C ILE A 351 -5.56 20.07 -5.03
N THR A 352 -4.70 20.92 -5.59
CA THR A 352 -3.37 21.21 -5.02
C THR A 352 -3.49 21.94 -3.68
N TRP A 353 -4.32 22.98 -3.59
CA TRP A 353 -4.57 23.70 -2.34
C TRP A 353 -5.16 22.79 -1.25
N LEU A 354 -6.13 21.95 -1.60
CA LEU A 354 -6.74 21.02 -0.66
C LEU A 354 -5.79 19.89 -0.23
N ALA A 355 -4.92 19.41 -1.13
CA ALA A 355 -3.85 18.48 -0.76
C ALA A 355 -2.83 19.14 0.19
N GLY A 356 -2.51 20.42 -0.05
CA GLY A 356 -1.70 21.22 0.87
C GLY A 356 -2.36 21.36 2.24
N LEU A 357 -3.66 21.63 2.28
CA LEU A 357 -4.42 21.70 3.53
C LEU A 357 -4.44 20.38 4.29
N VAL A 358 -4.58 19.23 3.60
CA VAL A 358 -4.45 17.90 4.24
C VAL A 358 -3.07 17.72 4.88
N PHE A 359 -2.00 18.14 4.19
CA PHE A 359 -0.65 18.10 4.74
C PHE A 359 -0.50 19.01 5.97
N THR A 360 -0.96 20.26 5.90
CA THR A 360 -0.93 21.18 7.04
C THR A 360 -1.68 20.62 8.23
N LEU A 361 -2.89 20.08 8.02
CA LEU A 361 -3.67 19.46 9.09
C LEU A 361 -2.99 18.23 9.68
N ALA A 362 -2.33 17.39 8.85
CA ALA A 362 -1.57 16.25 9.34
C ALA A 362 -0.43 16.67 10.28
N VAL A 363 0.30 17.74 9.94
CA VAL A 363 1.35 18.31 10.81
C VAL A 363 0.74 18.93 12.06
N SER A 364 -0.36 19.69 11.95
CA SER A 364 -1.04 20.27 13.10
C SER A 364 -1.51 19.21 14.09
N ARG A 365 -1.97 18.04 13.62
CA ARG A 365 -2.38 16.92 14.49
C ARG A 365 -1.23 16.41 15.35
N ILE A 366 0.00 16.36 14.82
CA ILE A 366 1.18 15.96 15.58
C ILE A 366 1.48 16.99 16.67
N ILE A 367 1.55 18.27 16.28
CA ILE A 367 1.86 19.37 17.21
C ILE A 367 0.83 19.42 18.34
N LEU A 368 -0.46 19.41 18.00
CA LEU A 368 -1.53 19.42 18.99
C LEU A 368 -1.53 18.14 19.83
N GLY A 369 -1.25 16.99 19.22
CA GLY A 369 -1.14 15.71 19.92
C GLY A 369 -0.07 15.73 21.02
N VAL A 370 1.07 16.36 20.77
CA VAL A 370 2.15 16.52 21.75
C VAL A 370 1.83 17.57 22.82
N VAL A 371 1.23 18.70 22.42
CA VAL A 371 0.96 19.84 23.33
C VAL A 371 -0.24 19.59 24.24
N LEU A 372 -1.31 18.96 23.73
CA LEU A 372 -2.57 18.79 24.44
C LEU A 372 -2.71 17.42 25.13
N ALA A 373 -1.76 16.51 24.95
CA ALA A 373 -1.80 15.21 25.58
C ALA A 373 -1.76 15.34 27.13
N PRO A 374 -2.62 14.61 27.86
CA PRO A 374 -2.59 14.62 29.32
C PRO A 374 -1.26 14.05 29.84
N ARG A 375 -0.73 14.60 30.94
CA ARG A 375 0.57 14.22 31.53
C ARG A 375 0.43 13.80 33.00
N PHE A 376 1.26 12.89 33.46
CA PHE A 376 1.39 12.51 34.87
C PHE A 376 2.41 13.42 35.58
N GLU A 377 2.11 13.84 36.82
CA GLU A 377 3.00 14.73 37.61
C GLU A 377 4.29 14.04 38.08
N GLN A 378 4.29 12.72 38.23
CA GLN A 378 5.45 11.91 38.58
C GLN A 378 5.59 10.76 37.58
N ALA A 379 6.46 10.92 36.59
CA ALA A 379 6.82 9.82 35.72
C ALA A 379 7.67 8.81 36.52
N ALA A 380 7.17 7.59 36.72
CA ALA A 380 7.98 6.48 37.20
C ALA A 380 9.20 6.34 36.27
N SER A 381 10.40 6.24 36.86
CA SER A 381 11.73 6.18 36.23
C SER A 381 11.71 6.11 34.69
N VAL A 382 11.77 7.27 34.04
CA VAL A 382 11.82 7.37 32.57
C VAL A 382 13.13 6.72 32.11
N SER A 383 13.04 5.70 31.26
CA SER A 383 14.24 5.10 30.66
C SER A 383 14.95 6.17 29.82
N PRO A 384 16.30 6.17 29.76
CA PRO A 384 17.05 7.16 28.96
C PRO A 384 16.72 7.09 27.45
N VAL A 385 16.10 6.00 27.01
CA VAL A 385 15.80 5.68 25.60
C VAL A 385 14.31 5.82 25.28
N TYR A 386 13.42 5.43 26.20
CA TYR A 386 11.99 5.33 25.95
C TYR A 386 11.15 5.73 27.18
N GLY A 387 9.89 6.05 26.94
CA GLY A 387 8.97 6.53 27.96
C GLY A 387 8.90 8.06 28.01
N ASN A 388 7.71 8.56 28.31
CA ASN A 388 7.42 9.97 28.53
C ASN A 388 6.45 10.09 29.70
N ASP A 389 6.12 11.33 30.05
CA ASP A 389 5.16 11.66 31.09
C ASP A 389 3.71 11.62 30.58
N LEU A 390 3.43 11.19 29.35
CA LEU A 390 2.08 11.19 28.80
C LEU A 390 1.22 10.11 29.45
N ALA A 391 -0.01 10.47 29.82
CA ALA A 391 -0.98 9.55 30.37
C ALA A 391 -1.45 8.52 29.33
N GLN A 392 -1.58 8.96 28.08
CA GLN A 392 -1.95 8.13 26.94
C GLN A 392 -1.24 8.64 25.69
N GLN A 393 -0.65 7.70 24.95
CA GLN A 393 0.16 8.01 23.78
C GLN A 393 -0.54 7.55 22.49
N ILE A 394 -1.49 8.38 22.04
CA ILE A 394 -2.25 8.12 20.81
C ILE A 394 -1.51 8.66 19.58
N THR A 395 -0.84 9.79 19.72
CA THR A 395 -0.02 10.39 18.66
C THR A 395 1.32 9.66 18.59
N SER A 396 1.58 9.02 17.45
CA SER A 396 2.72 8.10 17.30
C SER A 396 3.57 8.43 16.08
N THR A 397 4.68 7.71 15.90
CA THR A 397 5.51 7.73 14.69
C THR A 397 4.69 7.51 13.40
N PHE A 398 3.51 6.88 13.50
CA PHE A 398 2.61 6.73 12.35
C PHE A 398 2.01 8.06 11.88
N ASP A 399 1.70 9.00 12.77
CA ASP A 399 1.20 10.32 12.37
C ASP A 399 2.26 11.12 11.61
N VAL A 400 3.54 11.00 12.00
CA VAL A 400 4.68 11.57 11.27
C VAL A 400 4.82 10.92 9.89
N THR A 401 4.66 9.59 9.82
CA THR A 401 4.64 8.83 8.57
C THR A 401 3.52 9.29 7.64
N LEU A 402 2.31 9.53 8.17
CA LEU A 402 1.18 10.04 7.40
C LEU A 402 1.36 11.49 6.95
N SER A 403 2.06 12.31 7.71
CA SER A 403 2.45 13.67 7.30
C SER A 403 3.43 13.63 6.12
N GLY A 404 4.43 12.75 6.16
CA GLY A 404 5.29 12.47 5.02
C GLY A 404 4.49 11.97 3.80
N LEU A 405 3.54 11.05 4.01
CA LEU A 405 2.68 10.55 2.95
C LEU A 405 1.79 11.65 2.36
N ALA A 406 1.27 12.55 3.18
CA ALA A 406 0.49 13.70 2.73
C ALA A 406 1.33 14.68 1.88
N LEU A 407 2.60 14.89 2.24
CA LEU A 407 3.55 15.66 1.42
C LEU A 407 3.80 14.98 0.06
N PHE A 408 3.97 13.65 0.05
CA PHE A 408 4.08 12.89 -1.21
C PHE A 408 2.81 12.97 -2.05
N ILE A 409 1.62 12.96 -1.42
CA ILE A 409 0.34 13.17 -2.11
C ILE A 409 0.29 14.56 -2.75
N LEU A 410 0.71 15.61 -2.03
CA LEU A 410 0.79 16.97 -2.58
C LEU A 410 1.72 17.02 -3.80
N ALA A 411 2.93 16.47 -3.70
CA ALA A 411 3.86 16.38 -4.83
C ALA A 411 3.26 15.60 -6.01
N ALA A 412 2.63 14.45 -5.74
CA ALA A 412 1.96 13.63 -6.75
C ALA A 412 0.81 14.36 -7.44
N VAL A 413 0.04 15.18 -6.71
CA VAL A 413 -1.04 16.02 -7.28
C VAL A 413 -0.45 17.07 -8.24
N ILE A 414 0.66 17.70 -7.86
CA ILE A 414 1.36 18.69 -8.70
C ILE A 414 1.84 18.03 -10.00
N VAL A 415 2.53 16.89 -9.88
CA VAL A 415 3.03 16.12 -11.04
C VAL A 415 1.87 15.66 -11.93
N ALA A 416 0.82 15.06 -11.35
CA ALA A 416 -0.36 14.61 -12.10
C ALA A 416 -1.14 15.75 -12.77
N GLY A 417 -1.01 16.98 -12.25
CA GLY A 417 -1.58 18.20 -12.85
C GLY A 417 -0.85 18.67 -14.10
N GLN A 418 0.45 18.39 -14.22
CA GLN A 418 1.30 18.76 -15.36
C GLN A 418 1.14 17.81 -16.56
N ILE A 419 0.69 16.57 -16.31
CA ILE A 419 0.44 15.58 -17.35
C ILE A 419 -0.74 16.06 -18.24
N ARG A 420 -0.45 16.38 -19.51
CA ARG A 420 -1.45 16.87 -20.47
C ARG A 420 -2.62 15.88 -20.56
N LYS A 421 -3.84 16.37 -20.36
CA LYS A 421 -5.05 15.59 -20.64
C LYS A 421 -4.99 15.19 -22.13
N PRO A 422 -5.15 13.90 -22.49
CA PRO A 422 -5.31 13.55 -23.90
C PRO A 422 -6.48 14.37 -24.43
N ARG A 423 -6.19 15.25 -25.39
CA ARG A 423 -7.20 16.07 -26.06
C ARG A 423 -8.15 15.04 -26.64
N ARG A 424 -9.38 14.97 -26.11
CA ARG A 424 -10.46 14.16 -26.69
C ARG A 424 -10.53 14.67 -28.13
N ARG A 425 -9.96 13.92 -29.09
CA ARG A 425 -10.10 14.22 -30.52
C ARG A 425 -11.60 14.14 -30.72
N ARG A 426 -12.29 15.29 -30.71
CA ARG A 426 -13.58 15.41 -31.37
C ARG A 426 -13.24 14.96 -32.77
N ARG A 427 -13.60 13.71 -33.09
CA ARG A 427 -13.60 13.22 -34.45
C ARG A 427 -14.34 14.31 -35.21
N PRO A 428 -13.72 15.02 -36.16
CA PRO A 428 -14.48 15.93 -37.00
C PRO A 428 -15.60 15.07 -37.54
N VAL A 429 -16.85 15.48 -37.32
CA VAL A 429 -17.95 14.96 -38.12
C VAL A 429 -17.51 15.33 -39.54
N GLN A 430 -16.99 14.36 -40.29
CA GLN A 430 -16.73 14.54 -41.71
C GLN A 430 -18.08 14.94 -42.29
N GLN A 431 -18.25 16.24 -42.53
CA GLN A 431 -19.34 16.72 -43.36
C GLN A 431 -19.14 16.01 -44.69
N ARG A 432 -20.03 15.06 -44.98
CA ARG A 432 -20.11 14.43 -46.29
C ARG A 432 -20.14 15.57 -47.31
N PRO A 433 -19.25 15.60 -48.32
CA PRO A 433 -19.39 16.59 -49.38
C PRO A 433 -20.77 16.40 -50.00
N VAL A 434 -21.56 17.47 -50.02
CA VAL A 434 -22.81 17.53 -50.76
C VAL A 434 -22.45 17.24 -52.21
N ALA A 435 -23.00 16.15 -52.75
CA ALA A 435 -22.79 15.78 -54.15
C ALA A 435 -23.28 16.95 -55.02
N ARG A 436 -22.38 17.58 -55.75
CA ARG A 436 -22.73 18.51 -56.83
C ARG A 436 -23.54 17.71 -57.85
N THR A 437 -24.80 18.09 -58.03
CA THR A 437 -25.67 17.63 -59.11
C THR A 437 -24.96 17.87 -60.45
N ARG A 438 -24.60 16.78 -61.13
CA ARG A 438 -24.08 16.83 -62.51
C ARG A 438 -25.27 16.80 -63.48
N PRO A 439 -25.26 17.56 -64.60
CA PRO A 439 -26.36 17.53 -65.56
C PRO A 439 -26.50 16.14 -66.22
N PRO A 440 -27.72 15.72 -66.61
CA PRO A 440 -27.95 14.42 -67.24
C PRO A 440 -27.35 14.37 -68.66
N ALA A 441 -26.60 13.31 -68.96
CA ALA A 441 -26.14 12.99 -70.31
C ALA A 441 -27.12 12.02 -70.99
N PRO A 442 -27.34 12.11 -72.32
CA PRO A 442 -28.39 11.34 -73.01
C PRO A 442 -28.04 9.85 -73.18
N ILE A 443 -29.07 9.00 -73.08
CA ILE A 443 -29.00 7.55 -73.30
C ILE A 443 -29.12 7.26 -74.80
N PRO A 444 -28.17 6.54 -75.43
CA PRO A 444 -28.37 6.00 -76.78
C PRO A 444 -29.08 4.64 -76.70
N THR A 445 -30.29 4.58 -77.25
CA THR A 445 -31.02 3.37 -77.57
C THR A 445 -30.41 2.70 -78.82
N ARG A 446 -30.17 1.39 -78.78
CA ARG A 446 -30.16 0.58 -80.01
C ARG A 446 -30.86 -0.77 -79.80
N PRO A 447 -31.68 -1.23 -80.77
CA PRO A 447 -32.63 -2.32 -80.57
C PRO A 447 -32.13 -3.67 -81.12
N GLY A 448 -32.63 -4.77 -80.55
CA GLY A 448 -32.77 -6.05 -81.23
C GLY A 448 -31.78 -7.14 -80.83
N ALA A 449 -32.18 -8.03 -79.90
CA ALA A 449 -31.89 -9.47 -79.95
C ALA A 449 -32.80 -10.23 -78.94
N PRO A 450 -33.25 -11.46 -79.26
CA PRO A 450 -34.44 -12.09 -78.68
C PRO A 450 -34.17 -12.92 -77.41
N PRO A 451 -35.22 -13.31 -76.64
CA PRO A 451 -35.08 -13.93 -75.32
C PRO A 451 -35.12 -15.46 -75.36
N ARG A 452 -34.58 -16.11 -74.30
CA ARG A 452 -34.96 -17.41 -73.66
C ARG A 452 -33.73 -18.14 -73.07
N PRO A 453 -33.88 -19.15 -72.18
CA PRO A 453 -34.79 -19.26 -71.03
C PRO A 453 -34.08 -19.84 -69.76
N SER A 454 -34.86 -19.86 -68.68
CA SER A 454 -34.63 -20.60 -67.41
C SER A 454 -34.50 -22.12 -67.63
N GLU A 455 -33.51 -22.77 -67.01
CA GLU A 455 -33.62 -23.95 -66.11
C GLU A 455 -32.30 -24.72 -65.94
N ALA A 456 -32.27 -25.51 -64.86
CA ALA A 456 -31.18 -26.24 -64.24
C ALA A 456 -30.42 -27.24 -65.14
N SER A 457 -29.14 -27.46 -64.84
CA SER A 457 -28.55 -28.82 -64.75
C SER A 457 -27.08 -28.82 -64.28
N THR A 458 -26.88 -29.53 -63.17
CA THR A 458 -25.75 -30.31 -62.65
C THR A 458 -24.36 -30.32 -63.33
N THR A 459 -23.31 -30.26 -62.48
CA THR A 459 -22.02 -30.99 -62.63
C THR A 459 -21.41 -31.20 -61.23
N ARG A 460 -21.58 -32.39 -60.64
CA ARG A 460 -20.60 -33.49 -60.44
C ARG A 460 -19.34 -33.13 -59.63
N PHE A 461 -19.25 -33.70 -58.41
CA PHE A 461 -18.02 -33.86 -57.64
C PHE A 461 -17.45 -35.27 -57.86
N GLY A 462 -16.13 -35.37 -58.06
CA GLY A 462 -15.40 -36.63 -58.15
C GLY A 462 -14.96 -37.17 -56.78
N ALA A 463 -14.99 -38.49 -56.63
CA ALA A 463 -14.29 -39.30 -55.61
C ALA A 463 -12.93 -39.77 -56.21
N PRO A 464 -11.92 -40.32 -55.48
CA PRO A 464 -12.00 -41.33 -54.39
C PRO A 464 -10.97 -41.04 -53.23
N ARG A 465 -10.65 -41.84 -52.19
CA ARG A 465 -10.63 -43.30 -51.92
C ARG A 465 -10.36 -43.53 -50.40
N THR A 466 -10.96 -44.58 -49.81
CA THR A 466 -10.49 -45.52 -48.74
C THR A 466 -9.56 -45.02 -47.62
N GLU A 467 -9.77 -45.29 -46.32
CA GLU A 467 -9.87 -46.62 -45.68
C GLU A 467 -10.11 -46.50 -44.14
N HIS A 468 -10.57 -47.61 -43.51
CA HIS A 468 -10.64 -47.95 -42.08
C HIS A 468 -11.93 -47.69 -41.24
N ASP A 469 -12.84 -48.66 -41.36
CA ASP A 469 -13.53 -49.47 -40.32
C ASP A 469 -13.56 -48.99 -38.84
N ALA A 470 -14.78 -48.79 -38.28
CA ALA A 470 -15.53 -49.84 -37.57
C ALA A 470 -16.90 -49.32 -37.02
N PRO A 471 -17.96 -50.16 -36.89
CA PRO A 471 -19.34 -49.79 -36.53
C PRO A 471 -19.62 -49.99 -35.00
N THR A 472 -20.66 -49.47 -34.33
CA THR A 472 -22.07 -49.93 -34.35
C THR A 472 -22.94 -49.12 -33.35
N SER A 473 -24.25 -48.99 -33.68
CA SER A 473 -25.49 -48.85 -32.84
C SER A 473 -25.63 -47.67 -31.86
N VAL A 474 -26.46 -46.65 -32.14
CA VAL A 474 -27.94 -46.55 -32.00
C VAL A 474 -28.44 -46.59 -30.54
N LEU A 475 -28.86 -45.43 -30.01
CA LEU A 475 -30.20 -45.23 -29.42
C LEU A 475 -30.47 -43.76 -29.06
N SER A 476 -31.66 -43.34 -29.49
CA SER A 476 -32.30 -42.03 -29.41
C SER A 476 -32.55 -41.52 -27.99
N ALA A 477 -32.38 -40.21 -27.75
CA ALA A 477 -33.26 -39.44 -26.87
C ALA A 477 -33.24 -37.93 -27.23
N PRO A 478 -34.37 -37.20 -27.15
CA PRO A 478 -34.53 -35.87 -27.76
C PRO A 478 -34.49 -34.70 -26.76
N GLY A 479 -34.02 -33.53 -27.18
CA GLY A 479 -34.29 -32.23 -26.55
C GLY A 479 -33.14 -31.22 -26.61
N PRO A 480 -33.40 -29.92 -26.40
CA PRO A 480 -34.15 -29.07 -27.31
C PRO A 480 -33.32 -27.89 -27.87
N ALA A 481 -33.74 -27.40 -29.03
CA ALA A 481 -33.15 -26.30 -29.79
C ALA A 481 -33.02 -24.97 -29.00
N PRO A 482 -32.02 -24.12 -29.32
CA PRO A 482 -31.75 -22.89 -28.58
C PRO A 482 -32.81 -21.80 -28.87
N ARG A 483 -33.39 -21.25 -27.79
CA ARG A 483 -34.36 -20.16 -27.82
C ARG A 483 -33.70 -18.81 -28.13
N ILE A 484 -34.22 -18.17 -29.17
CA ILE A 484 -33.98 -16.78 -29.55
C ILE A 484 -34.74 -15.85 -28.58
N PHE A 485 -34.02 -14.92 -27.95
CA PHE A 485 -34.61 -13.81 -27.20
C PHE A 485 -35.21 -12.79 -28.17
N ARG A 486 -36.53 -12.59 -28.10
CA ARG A 486 -37.23 -11.44 -28.70
C ARG A 486 -37.26 -10.32 -27.67
N SER A 487 -36.76 -9.15 -28.06
CA SER A 487 -36.99 -7.88 -27.35
C SER A 487 -38.39 -7.38 -27.63
N SER A 488 -39.17 -7.14 -26.59
CA SER A 488 -40.44 -6.43 -26.65
C SER A 488 -40.23 -4.92 -26.82
N GLU A 489 -41.13 -4.35 -27.60
CA GLU A 489 -41.55 -2.95 -27.74
C GLU A 489 -40.80 -1.99 -28.70
N THR A 490 -41.63 -1.60 -29.66
CA THR A 490 -41.49 -0.80 -30.87
C THR A 490 -41.63 0.69 -30.57
N THR A 491 -40.95 1.55 -31.33
CA THR A 491 -41.57 2.71 -32.04
C THR A 491 -40.55 3.35 -32.99
N GLY A 492 -40.64 3.00 -34.28
CA GLY A 492 -39.89 3.67 -35.36
C GLY A 492 -39.67 2.77 -36.59
N PRO A 493 -39.89 3.26 -37.83
CA PRO A 493 -39.92 2.42 -39.02
C PRO A 493 -38.55 1.85 -39.39
N VAL A 494 -38.46 0.52 -39.49
CA VAL A 494 -37.23 -0.25 -39.77
C VAL A 494 -37.05 -0.43 -41.28
N ARG A 495 -35.94 0.09 -41.83
CA ARG A 495 -35.41 -0.28 -43.16
C ARG A 495 -34.61 -1.59 -43.07
N PRO A 496 -34.69 -2.50 -44.07
CA PRO A 496 -33.97 -3.77 -44.04
C PRO A 496 -32.46 -3.56 -44.22
N LYS A 497 -31.64 -4.12 -43.31
CA LYS A 497 -30.17 -4.17 -43.43
C LYS A 497 -29.77 -5.47 -44.14
N ILE A 498 -29.25 -5.33 -45.35
CA ILE A 498 -28.56 -6.39 -46.10
C ILE A 498 -27.18 -6.60 -45.48
N PHE A 499 -26.85 -7.86 -45.16
CA PHE A 499 -25.54 -8.29 -44.66
C PHE A 499 -24.51 -8.35 -45.81
N ARG A 500 -23.31 -7.79 -45.60
CA ARG A 500 -22.15 -7.96 -46.51
C ARG A 500 -20.95 -8.49 -45.72
N PRO A 501 -20.23 -9.50 -46.25
CA PRO A 501 -19.05 -10.08 -45.60
C PRO A 501 -17.81 -9.16 -45.74
N PRO A 502 -16.81 -9.30 -44.83
CA PRO A 502 -15.59 -8.49 -44.83
C PRO A 502 -14.60 -8.95 -45.91
N ASN A 503 -14.09 -8.00 -46.70
CA ASN A 503 -13.02 -8.22 -47.68
C ASN A 503 -11.66 -8.37 -46.97
N ASN A 504 -10.95 -9.45 -47.33
CA ASN A 504 -9.54 -9.71 -47.03
C ASN A 504 -8.63 -8.70 -47.76
N PRO A 505 -7.61 -8.12 -47.08
CA PRO A 505 -6.50 -7.46 -47.75
C PRO A 505 -5.41 -8.48 -48.14
N ARG A 506 -4.79 -8.25 -49.30
CA ARG A 506 -3.53 -8.88 -49.74
C ARG A 506 -2.36 -8.42 -48.89
#